data_AF-A0A854F8R0-F1
#
_entry.id   AF-A0A854F8R0-F1
#
_cell.length_a   1.000
_cell.length_b   1.000
_cell.length_c   1.000
_cell.angle_alpha   90.00
_cell.angle_beta   90.00
_cell.angle_gamma   90.00
#
_symmetry.space_group_name_H-M   'P 1'
#
loop_
_entity.id
_entity.type
_entity.pdbx_description
1 polymer ?
#
loop_
_entity_poly.entity_id
_entity_poly.type
_entity_poly.pdbx_seq_one_letter_code
_entity_poly.pdbx_strand_id
1 'polypeptide(L)'
;MPKTHHPYLTATLGEAALRLPPELAQPLEAAFAAANEAPAPINLPGCLQRIQAGDAADGQPWPGPSTTPGQAVAAARRDRAAVGLVSLLELYHAAERVRVDGEEKDDIGDGTREGLMLAFRGLAEYVALQMGGTQ
;
A
#
# COMPACT_ATOMS: atom_id res chain seq x y z
N MET A 1 -43.31 -2.15 -13.03
CA MET A 1 -42.10 -2.29 -12.19
C MET A 1 -40.91 -1.75 -12.99
N PRO A 2 -40.09 -0.85 -12.43
CA PRO A 2 -38.95 -0.32 -13.16
C PRO A 2 -37.92 -1.44 -13.39
N LYS A 3 -37.46 -1.62 -14.63
CA LYS A 3 -36.38 -2.56 -14.96
C LYS A 3 -35.10 -2.03 -14.31
N THR A 4 -34.53 -2.78 -13.37
CA THR A 4 -33.19 -2.52 -12.84
C THR A 4 -32.21 -2.61 -14.01
N HIS A 5 -31.62 -1.48 -14.39
CA HIS A 5 -30.71 -1.39 -15.53
C HIS A 5 -29.30 -1.74 -15.05
N HIS A 6 -28.73 -2.82 -15.58
CA HIS A 6 -27.39 -3.31 -15.26
C HIS A 6 -26.43 -3.02 -16.43
N PRO A 7 -25.95 -1.77 -16.58
CA PRO A 7 -25.17 -1.33 -17.73
C PRO A 7 -23.88 -2.13 -17.92
N TYR A 8 -23.15 -2.48 -16.85
CA TYR A 8 -21.87 -3.16 -16.97
C TYR A 8 -22.03 -4.63 -17.35
N LEU A 9 -23.03 -5.31 -16.78
CA LEU A 9 -23.42 -6.66 -17.19
C LEU A 9 -23.91 -6.70 -18.63
N THR A 10 -24.72 -5.73 -19.04
CA THR A 10 -25.25 -5.66 -20.41
C THR A 10 -24.14 -5.36 -21.42
N ALA A 11 -23.19 -4.48 -21.07
CA ALA A 11 -22.03 -4.20 -21.90
C ALA A 11 -21.11 -5.44 -22.06
N THR A 12 -21.01 -6.28 -21.03
CA THR A 12 -20.11 -7.43 -21.00
C THR A 12 -20.73 -8.70 -21.61
N LEU A 13 -21.99 -8.97 -21.29
CA LEU A 13 -22.68 -10.23 -21.61
C LEU A 13 -23.81 -10.06 -22.64
N GLY A 14 -24.14 -8.83 -23.03
CA GLY A 14 -25.26 -8.53 -23.91
C GLY A 14 -26.58 -9.07 -23.35
N GLU A 15 -27.42 -9.62 -24.24
CA GLU A 15 -28.73 -10.19 -23.89
C GLU A 15 -28.65 -11.38 -22.91
N ALA A 16 -27.48 -12.02 -22.77
CA ALA A 16 -27.31 -13.11 -21.80
C ALA A 16 -27.47 -12.61 -20.35
N ALA A 17 -27.24 -11.32 -20.08
CA ALA A 17 -27.47 -10.71 -18.78
C ALA A 17 -28.94 -10.83 -18.31
N LEU A 18 -29.90 -10.90 -19.23
CA LEU A 18 -31.33 -11.05 -18.91
C LEU A 18 -31.69 -12.43 -18.34
N ARG A 19 -30.79 -13.41 -18.46
CA ARG A 19 -31.00 -14.78 -17.98
C ARG A 19 -30.40 -15.00 -16.58
N LEU A 20 -29.75 -13.98 -16.01
CA LEU A 20 -29.17 -14.07 -14.67
C LEU A 20 -30.25 -13.99 -13.59
N PRO A 21 -30.17 -14.81 -12.54
CA PRO A 21 -30.99 -14.64 -11.35
C PRO A 21 -30.77 -13.25 -10.71
N PRO A 22 -31.83 -12.58 -10.23
CA PRO A 22 -31.73 -11.23 -9.64
C PRO A 22 -30.72 -11.13 -8.49
N GLU A 23 -30.62 -12.20 -7.68
CA GLU A 23 -29.68 -12.32 -6.57
C GLU A 23 -28.21 -12.36 -7.00
N LEU A 24 -27.92 -12.72 -8.26
CA LEU A 24 -26.58 -12.70 -8.84
C LEU A 24 -26.34 -11.44 -9.69
N ALA A 25 -27.38 -10.91 -10.33
CA ALA A 25 -27.28 -9.73 -11.17
C ALA A 25 -26.77 -8.50 -10.38
N GLN A 26 -27.29 -8.25 -9.18
CA GLN A 26 -26.88 -7.09 -8.39
C GLN A 26 -25.42 -7.17 -7.89
N PRO A 27 -24.95 -8.28 -7.28
CA PRO A 27 -23.54 -8.39 -6.88
C PRO A 27 -22.57 -8.40 -8.06
N LEU A 28 -22.92 -9.05 -9.17
CA LEU A 28 -22.07 -9.05 -10.36
C LEU A 28 -21.99 -7.67 -11.00
N GLU A 29 -23.10 -6.94 -11.09
CA GLU A 29 -23.10 -5.55 -11.57
C GLU A 29 -22.18 -4.67 -10.72
N ALA A 30 -22.25 -4.79 -9.39
CA ALA A 30 -21.38 -4.06 -8.49
C ALA A 30 -19.90 -4.43 -8.67
N ALA A 31 -19.60 -5.72 -8.87
CA ALA A 31 -18.24 -6.18 -9.13
C ALA A 31 -17.68 -5.68 -10.48
N PHE A 32 -18.49 -5.72 -11.55
CA PHE A 32 -18.09 -5.19 -12.86
C PHE A 32 -17.96 -3.67 -12.84
N ALA A 33 -18.83 -2.95 -12.12
CA ALA A 33 -18.72 -1.51 -11.93
C ALA A 33 -17.41 -1.13 -11.21
N ALA A 34 -17.07 -1.83 -10.12
CA ALA A 34 -15.82 -1.61 -9.38
C ALA A 34 -14.57 -1.94 -10.23
N ALA A 35 -14.63 -3.01 -11.03
CA ALA A 35 -13.53 -3.36 -11.93
C ALA A 35 -13.34 -2.35 -13.08
N ASN A 36 -14.39 -1.63 -13.45
CA ASN A 36 -14.37 -0.60 -14.50
C ASN A 36 -14.26 0.83 -13.93
N GLU A 37 -14.04 0.97 -12.63
CA GLU A 37 -13.76 2.25 -12.02
C GLU A 37 -12.38 2.72 -12.49
N ALA A 38 -12.31 3.91 -13.09
CA ALA A 38 -11.04 4.45 -13.53
C ALA A 38 -10.10 4.55 -12.31
N PRO A 39 -8.79 4.23 -12.44
CA PRO A 39 -7.85 4.38 -11.35
C PRO A 39 -7.99 5.79 -10.79
N ALA A 40 -8.26 5.90 -9.48
CA ALA A 40 -8.40 7.20 -8.85
C ALA A 40 -7.16 8.05 -9.17
N PRO A 41 -7.32 9.31 -9.63
CA PRO A 41 -6.18 10.14 -10.00
C PRO A 41 -5.19 10.20 -8.84
N ILE A 42 -3.90 10.01 -9.12
CA ILE A 42 -2.84 10.08 -8.11
C ILE A 42 -2.81 11.52 -7.58
N ASN A 43 -3.45 11.73 -6.45
CA ASN A 43 -3.49 12.99 -5.72
C ASN A 43 -3.07 12.74 -4.27
N LEU A 44 -2.50 13.77 -3.64
CA LEU A 44 -1.94 13.65 -2.30
C LEU A 44 -2.96 13.12 -1.25
N PRO A 45 -4.21 13.64 -1.16
CA PRO A 45 -5.20 13.08 -0.26
C PRO A 45 -5.49 11.59 -0.48
N GLY A 46 -5.65 11.16 -1.75
CA GLY A 46 -5.89 9.76 -2.10
C GLY A 46 -4.71 8.87 -1.76
N CYS A 47 -3.48 9.32 -2.00
CA CYS A 47 -2.27 8.61 -1.58
C CYS A 47 -2.18 8.49 -0.06
N LEU A 48 -2.49 9.55 0.69
CA LEU A 48 -2.47 9.51 2.16
C LEU A 48 -3.53 8.57 2.73
N GLN A 49 -4.75 8.58 2.18
CA GLN A 49 -5.81 7.66 2.58
C GLN A 49 -5.39 6.20 2.37
N ARG A 50 -4.81 5.89 1.21
CA ARG A 50 -4.26 4.56 0.89
C ARG A 50 -3.12 4.13 1.82
N ILE A 51 -2.19 5.04 2.09
CA ILE A 51 -1.12 4.81 3.07
C ILE A 51 -1.71 4.52 4.46
N GLN A 52 -2.75 5.25 4.88
CA GLN A 52 -3.41 5.02 6.17
C GLN A 52 -4.22 3.71 6.20
N ALA A 53 -4.80 3.30 5.06
CA ALA A 53 -5.53 2.04 4.91
C ALA A 53 -4.62 0.80 4.99
N GLY A 54 -3.30 0.98 4.85
CA GLY A 54 -2.32 -0.07 5.04
C GLY A 54 -1.79 -0.68 3.74
N ASP A 55 -1.72 0.11 2.68
CA ASP A 55 -1.08 -0.24 1.41
C ASP A 55 0.41 -0.61 1.54
N ALA A 56 0.97 -1.27 0.53
CA ALA A 56 2.37 -1.64 0.47
C ALA A 56 3.28 -0.41 0.34
N ALA A 57 4.60 -0.61 0.24
CA ALA A 57 5.57 0.48 0.16
C ALA A 57 5.35 1.41 -1.06
N ASP A 58 4.79 0.89 -2.14
CA ASP A 58 4.47 1.62 -3.38
C ASP A 58 3.13 2.40 -3.31
N GLY A 59 2.42 2.32 -2.18
CA GLY A 59 1.10 2.94 -2.01
C GLY A 59 -0.01 2.27 -2.83
N GLN A 60 0.17 0.99 -3.17
CA GLN A 60 -0.83 0.11 -3.76
C GLN A 60 -1.25 -1.00 -2.77
N PRO A 61 -2.42 -1.64 -2.97
CA PRO A 61 -2.82 -2.82 -2.22
C PRO A 61 -1.79 -3.95 -2.32
N TRP A 62 -1.70 -4.81 -1.30
CA TRP A 62 -0.78 -5.96 -1.30
C TRP A 62 -1.01 -6.87 -2.51
N PRO A 63 -0.02 -7.07 -3.40
CA PRO A 63 -0.19 -7.86 -4.62
C PRO A 63 -0.01 -9.37 -4.39
N GLY A 64 0.55 -9.76 -3.24
CA GLY A 64 0.87 -11.16 -2.93
C GLY A 64 -0.31 -11.97 -2.41
N PRO A 65 -0.15 -13.30 -2.32
CA PRO A 65 -1.20 -14.17 -1.79
C PRO A 65 -1.57 -13.79 -0.35
N SER A 66 -2.87 -13.71 -0.08
CA SER A 66 -3.44 -13.50 1.24
C SER A 66 -4.78 -14.23 1.35
N THR A 67 -5.07 -14.81 2.51
CA THR A 67 -6.31 -15.59 2.73
C THR A 67 -7.44 -14.68 3.22
N THR A 68 -7.11 -13.54 3.82
CA THR A 68 -8.07 -12.56 4.32
C THR A 68 -7.59 -11.12 4.07
N PRO A 69 -8.52 -10.13 4.02
CA PRO A 69 -8.14 -8.72 3.92
C PRO A 69 -7.19 -8.25 5.06
N GLY A 70 -7.39 -8.77 6.28
CA GLY A 70 -6.51 -8.47 7.41
C GLY A 70 -5.07 -9.00 7.21
N GLN A 71 -4.92 -10.17 6.58
CA GLN A 71 -3.60 -10.70 6.21
C GLN A 71 -2.94 -9.86 5.11
N ALA A 72 -3.70 -9.38 4.12
CA ALA A 72 -3.19 -8.49 3.07
C ALA A 72 -2.64 -7.19 3.67
N VAL A 73 -3.40 -6.53 4.56
CA VAL A 73 -2.96 -5.32 5.26
C VAL A 73 -1.72 -5.60 6.12
N ALA A 74 -1.68 -6.72 6.84
CA ALA A 74 -0.51 -7.07 7.64
C ALA A 74 0.74 -7.32 6.78
N ALA A 75 0.59 -7.94 5.61
CA ALA A 75 1.68 -8.16 4.67
C ALA A 75 2.18 -6.84 4.06
N ALA A 76 1.28 -5.98 3.61
CA ALA A 76 1.62 -4.65 3.11
C ALA A 76 2.32 -3.76 4.17
N ARG A 77 1.90 -3.83 5.45
CA ARG A 77 2.60 -3.15 6.54
C ARG A 77 4.03 -3.66 6.74
N ARG A 78 4.25 -4.97 6.63
CA ARG A 78 5.60 -5.56 6.72
C ARG A 78 6.47 -5.12 5.56
N ASP A 79 5.93 -5.15 4.35
CA ASP A 79 6.61 -4.66 3.14
C ASP A 79 7.03 -3.19 3.29
N ARG A 80 6.09 -2.32 3.68
CA ARG A 80 6.38 -0.90 3.92
C ARG A 80 7.44 -0.70 5.01
N ALA A 81 7.38 -1.45 6.10
CA ALA A 81 8.37 -1.35 7.18
C ALA A 81 9.76 -1.82 6.73
N ALA A 82 9.84 -2.91 5.95
CA ALA A 82 11.09 -3.41 5.41
C ALA A 82 11.72 -2.44 4.41
N VAL A 83 10.94 -1.92 3.46
CA VAL A 83 11.41 -0.91 2.49
C VAL A 83 11.85 0.36 3.21
N GLY A 84 11.06 0.87 4.18
CA GLY A 84 11.41 2.04 4.97
C GLY A 84 12.72 1.86 5.75
N LEU A 85 12.97 0.66 6.29
CA LEU A 85 14.21 0.36 7.01
C LEU A 85 15.44 0.41 6.07
N VAL A 86 15.33 -0.17 4.87
CA VAL A 86 16.38 -0.10 3.86
C VAL A 86 16.66 1.33 3.45
N SER A 87 15.62 2.11 3.14
CA SER A 87 15.78 3.52 2.74
C SER A 87 16.43 4.39 3.83
N LEU A 88 16.11 4.17 5.11
CA LEU A 88 16.76 4.87 6.21
C LEU A 88 18.24 4.48 6.36
N LEU A 89 18.59 3.21 6.14
CA LEU A 89 19.98 2.75 6.16
C LEU A 89 20.79 3.33 4.99
N GLU A 90 20.21 3.40 3.80
CA GLU A 90 20.82 4.05 2.64
C GLU A 90 21.07 5.54 2.89
N LEU A 91 20.08 6.25 3.45
CA LEU A 91 20.22 7.65 3.83
C LEU A 91 21.31 7.85 4.88
N TYR A 92 21.35 6.98 5.90
CA TYR A 92 22.38 7.02 6.93
C TYR A 92 23.78 6.76 6.35
N HIS A 93 23.91 5.78 5.45
CA HIS A 93 25.16 5.50 4.76
C HIS A 93 25.63 6.69 3.91
N ALA A 94 24.70 7.34 3.19
CA ALA A 94 25.01 8.55 2.44
C ALA A 94 25.48 9.69 3.36
N ALA A 95 24.80 9.90 4.49
CA ALA A 95 25.21 10.89 5.49
C ALA A 95 26.61 10.61 6.05
N GLU A 96 26.92 9.35 6.34
CA GLU A 96 28.27 8.97 6.80
C GLU A 96 29.34 9.22 5.73
N ARG A 97 29.05 8.97 4.45
CA ARG A 97 29.98 9.32 3.37
C ARG A 97 30.22 10.82 3.28
N VAL A 98 29.18 11.64 3.40
CA VAL A 98 29.32 13.11 3.39
C VAL A 98 30.14 13.59 4.59
N ARG A 99 29.92 13.01 5.78
CA ARG A 99 30.69 13.34 6.97
C ARG A 99 32.17 12.99 6.85
N VAL A 100 32.50 11.85 6.23
CA VAL A 100 33.88 11.36 6.15
C VAL A 100 34.64 11.98 4.98
N ASP A 101 34.01 12.08 3.82
CA ASP A 101 34.67 12.46 2.57
C ASP A 101 34.24 13.83 2.04
N GLY A 102 33.19 14.44 2.60
CA GLY A 102 32.59 15.69 2.12
C GLY A 102 33.04 16.94 2.87
N GLU A 103 32.44 18.07 2.48
CA GLU A 103 32.67 19.37 3.13
C GLU A 103 31.79 19.51 4.38
N GLU A 104 32.28 20.17 5.43
CA GLU A 104 31.54 20.36 6.70
C GLU A 104 30.17 21.02 6.49
N LYS A 105 30.06 21.94 5.54
CA LYS A 105 28.79 22.62 5.18
C LYS A 105 27.70 21.66 4.64
N ASP A 106 28.11 20.49 4.16
CA ASP A 106 27.22 19.50 3.55
C ASP A 106 26.86 18.38 4.54
N ASP A 107 27.52 18.29 5.71
CA ASP A 107 27.16 17.37 6.80
C ASP A 107 25.80 17.76 7.41
N ILE A 108 24.98 16.76 7.68
CA ILE A 108 23.67 16.90 8.35
C ILE A 108 23.79 17.17 9.85
N GLY A 109 25.01 17.03 10.39
CA GLY A 109 25.36 17.24 11.80
C GLY A 109 25.00 16.07 12.71
N ASP A 110 25.66 16.02 13.87
CA ASP A 110 25.57 14.91 14.82
C ASP A 110 24.13 14.65 15.31
N GLY A 111 23.37 15.70 15.62
CA GLY A 111 22.00 15.56 16.12
C GLY A 111 21.04 14.92 15.12
N THR A 112 21.10 15.32 13.85
CA THR A 112 20.28 14.69 12.79
C THR A 112 20.66 13.23 12.59
N ARG A 113 21.97 12.96 12.59
CA ARG A 113 22.50 11.60 12.42
C ARG A 113 22.12 10.68 13.57
N GLU A 114 22.21 11.15 14.82
CA GLU A 114 21.74 10.40 15.99
C GLU A 114 20.22 10.15 15.90
N GLY A 115 19.45 11.16 15.48
CA GLY A 115 18.02 11.01 15.21
C GLY A 115 17.71 9.92 14.17
N LEU A 116 18.46 9.87 13.06
CA LEU A 116 18.33 8.82 12.05
C LEU A 116 18.67 7.44 12.63
N MET A 117 19.72 7.32 13.44
CA MET A 117 20.08 6.07 14.09
C MET A 117 18.96 5.58 15.03
N LEU A 118 18.35 6.48 15.81
CA LEU A 118 17.22 6.15 16.67
C LEU A 118 15.98 5.73 15.85
N ALA A 119 15.72 6.40 14.72
CA ALA A 119 14.63 6.03 13.82
C ALA A 119 14.83 4.64 13.18
N PHE A 120 16.04 4.36 12.68
CA PHE A 120 16.44 3.03 12.19
C PHE A 120 16.20 1.97 13.27
N ARG A 121 16.65 2.22 14.50
CA ARG A 121 16.52 1.28 15.60
C ARG A 121 15.06 0.99 15.92
N GLY A 122 14.24 2.03 16.08
CA GLY A 122 12.81 1.86 16.35
C GLY A 122 12.08 1.10 15.24
N LEU A 123 12.43 1.36 13.98
CA LEU A 123 11.85 0.65 12.85
C LEU A 123 12.33 -0.80 12.76
N ALA A 124 13.60 -1.09 13.06
CA ALA A 124 14.12 -2.45 13.14
C ALA A 124 13.44 -3.25 14.25
N GLU A 125 13.24 -2.66 15.43
CA GLU A 125 12.47 -3.24 16.54
C GLU A 125 11.02 -3.54 16.12
N TYR A 126 10.37 -2.60 15.42
CA TYR A 126 9.03 -2.81 14.87
C TYR A 126 9.00 -3.97 13.86
N VAL A 127 9.93 -4.01 12.90
CA VAL A 127 10.03 -5.11 11.92
C VAL A 127 10.20 -6.45 12.63
N ALA A 128 11.07 -6.52 13.64
CA ALA A 128 11.28 -7.74 14.43
C ALA A 128 10.00 -8.23 15.11
N LEU A 129 9.22 -7.33 15.71
CA LEU A 129 7.92 -7.67 16.31
C LEU A 129 6.93 -8.24 15.28
N GLN A 130 6.92 -7.68 14.07
CA GLN A 130 6.03 -8.13 12.99
C GLN A 130 6.38 -9.52 12.44
N MET A 131 7.62 -9.96 12.62
CA MET A 131 8.11 -11.30 12.29
C MET A 131 7.89 -12.31 13.43
N GLY A 132 7.96 -11.85 14.68
CA GLY A 132 7.78 -12.68 15.89
C GLY A 132 6.33 -13.08 16.20
N GLY A 133 5.33 -12.39 15.63
CA GLY A 133 3.90 -12.69 15.82
C GLY A 133 3.36 -13.91 15.04
N THR A 134 4.22 -14.83 14.63
CA THR A 134 3.87 -16.01 13.81
C THR A 134 3.89 -17.31 14.61
N GLN A 135 3.57 -17.26 15.91
CA GLN A 135 3.44 -18.43 16.78
C GLN A 135 2.03 -18.57 17.33
#